data_AF-F5XF03-F1
#
_entry.id   AF-F5XF03-F1
#
_cell.length_a   1.000
_cell.length_b   1.000
_cell.length_c   1.000
_cell.angle_alpha   90.00
_cell.angle_beta   90.00
_cell.angle_gamma   90.00
#
_symmetry.space_group_name_H-M   'P 1'
#
loop_
_entity.id
_entity.type
_entity.pdbx_description
1 polymer ?
#
loop_
_entity_poly.entity_id
_entity_poly.type
_entity_poly.pdbx_seq_one_letter_code
_entity_poly.pdbx_strand_id
1 'polypeptide(L)'
;MPAVRTASRHRTRHRLGLLLAAGLAATSLAACSTENQSADDAYKIGCPALDAAAAGGSTLNQAAVKALEAARDSGQLDPEPTKWVDAAINVLNSPDSGNISAEAKKLLIDGCAEHGYTLQNLK
;
A
#
# COMPACT_ATOMS: atom_id res chain seq x y z
N MET A 1 19.54 27.73 42.64
CA MET A 1 20.27 27.57 41.37
C MET A 1 19.44 26.67 40.46
N PRO A 2 19.38 26.96 39.15
CA PRO A 2 18.29 27.73 38.54
C PRO A 2 17.28 26.84 37.79
N ALA A 3 16.04 27.32 37.63
CA ALA A 3 15.44 27.70 36.33
C ALA A 3 14.87 26.49 35.57
N VAL A 4 13.61 26.43 35.14
CA VAL A 4 12.87 27.29 34.18
C VAL A 4 11.94 26.26 33.51
N ARG A 5 10.69 26.49 33.13
CA ARG A 5 9.80 27.64 33.17
C ARG A 5 8.48 27.15 32.56
N THR A 6 7.39 27.74 33.04
CA THR A 6 6.21 28.19 32.26
C THR A 6 5.49 27.17 31.40
N ALA A 7 4.27 26.82 31.80
CA ALA A 7 3.04 27.47 31.32
C ALA A 7 2.53 26.71 30.08
N SER A 8 1.24 26.59 29.81
CA SER A 8 0.17 27.52 30.05
C SER A 8 -1.12 26.75 29.77
N ARG A 9 -2.18 27.04 30.55
CA ARG A 9 -3.51 27.43 30.05
C ARG A 9 -4.11 26.60 28.90
N HIS A 10 -5.37 26.20 28.90
CA HIS A 10 -6.51 26.71 29.62
C HIS A 10 -7.61 25.65 29.47
N ARG A 11 -8.24 25.37 30.60
CA ARG A 11 -9.51 24.67 30.74
C ARG A 11 -10.55 25.35 29.84
N THR A 12 -10.98 24.69 28.77
CA THR A 12 -12.09 25.18 27.93
C THR A 12 -13.08 24.05 27.67
N ARG A 13 -13.96 23.89 28.66
CA ARG A 13 -15.40 23.60 28.53
C ARG A 13 -15.79 22.70 27.35
N HIS A 14 -16.09 21.44 27.70
CA HIS A 14 -17.06 20.61 27.00
C HIS A 14 -18.32 21.42 26.70
N ARG A 15 -18.41 21.93 25.48
CA ARG A 15 -19.67 22.42 24.92
C ARG A 15 -20.18 21.33 23.99
N LEU A 16 -21.18 20.63 24.52
CA LEU A 16 -22.20 19.92 23.78
C LEU A 16 -22.66 20.84 22.62
N GLY A 17 -22.23 20.51 21.41
CA GLY A 17 -22.57 21.21 20.18
C GLY A 17 -23.01 20.17 19.17
N LEU A 18 -24.31 19.91 19.18
CA LEU A 18 -25.00 19.07 18.21
C LEU A 18 -24.96 19.77 16.84
N LEU A 19 -24.14 19.27 15.92
CA LEU A 19 -24.22 19.62 14.50
C LEU A 19 -24.03 18.35 13.68
N LEU A 20 -25.09 18.01 12.93
CA LEU A 20 -25.08 17.06 11.83
C LEU A 20 -23.89 17.36 10.91
N ALA A 21 -23.02 16.38 10.70
CA ALA A 21 -22.16 16.32 9.54
C ALA A 21 -22.20 14.89 9.01
N ALA A 22 -22.67 14.80 7.78
CA ALA A 22 -22.82 13.59 7.00
C ALA A 22 -21.49 12.83 6.86
N GLY A 23 -21.64 11.54 6.58
CA GLY A 23 -20.56 10.57 6.49
C GLY A 23 -19.29 11.08 5.80
N LEU A 24 -18.22 11.04 6.56
CA LEU A 24 -16.88 10.73 6.10
C LEU A 24 -16.34 9.81 7.19
N ALA A 25 -16.52 8.51 6.99
CA ALA A 25 -15.85 7.51 7.78
C ALA A 25 -14.36 7.88 7.75
N ALA A 26 -13.82 8.16 8.94
CA ALA A 26 -12.42 8.41 9.13
C ALA A 26 -11.63 7.21 8.58
N THR A 27 -11.04 7.34 7.39
CA THR A 27 -9.89 6.54 6.99
C THR A 27 -8.71 7.06 7.78
N SER A 28 -8.73 6.74 9.07
CA SER A 28 -7.58 6.84 9.94
C SER A 28 -6.57 5.82 9.41
N LEU A 29 -5.64 6.32 8.58
CA LEU A 29 -4.33 5.72 8.33
C LEU A 29 -3.52 5.79 9.65
N ALA A 30 -4.03 5.18 10.70
CA ALA A 30 -3.36 5.03 11.97
C ALA A 30 -3.21 3.53 12.20
N ALA A 31 -2.03 3.03 11.85
CA ALA A 31 -1.49 1.75 12.27
C ALA A 31 -2.43 0.55 12.03
N CYS A 32 -2.47 0.06 10.79
CA CYS A 32 -2.71 -1.38 10.63
C CYS A 32 -1.50 -2.07 11.29
N SER A 33 -1.74 -2.80 12.37
CA SER A 33 -0.73 -3.43 13.21
C SER A 33 0.31 -4.18 12.38
N THR A 34 1.58 -3.80 12.55
CA THR A 34 2.76 -4.48 12.02
C THR A 34 2.97 -5.82 12.72
N GLU A 35 2.06 -6.79 12.53
CA GLU A 35 2.25 -8.13 13.10
C GLU A 35 1.96 -9.27 12.13
N ASN A 36 1.57 -9.02 10.87
CA ASN A 36 1.48 -10.08 9.89
C ASN A 36 1.52 -9.45 8.49
N GLN A 37 2.71 -9.24 7.92
CA GLN A 37 2.86 -8.87 6.51
C GLN A 37 2.40 -10.08 5.68
N SER A 38 1.08 -10.15 5.51
CA SER A 38 0.40 -11.28 4.93
C SER A 38 0.42 -11.13 3.41
N ALA A 39 0.33 -12.23 2.68
CA ALA A 39 0.25 -12.20 1.21
C ALA A 39 -0.84 -11.23 0.73
N ASP A 40 -2.00 -11.19 1.39
CA ASP A 40 -3.08 -10.24 1.12
C ASP A 40 -2.67 -8.76 1.16
N ASP A 41 -1.76 -8.36 2.07
CA ASP A 41 -1.29 -6.99 2.14
C ASP A 41 -0.37 -6.66 0.96
N ALA A 42 0.42 -7.64 0.50
CA ALA A 42 1.22 -7.48 -0.71
C ALA A 42 0.33 -7.28 -1.96
N TYR A 43 -0.76 -8.04 -2.10
CA TYR A 43 -1.70 -7.86 -3.21
C TYR A 43 -2.45 -6.52 -3.12
N LYS A 44 -2.91 -6.12 -1.93
CA LYS A 44 -3.55 -4.81 -1.67
C LYS A 44 -2.69 -3.63 -2.08
N ILE A 45 -1.38 -3.74 -1.90
CA ILE A 45 -0.42 -2.67 -2.22
C ILE A 45 0.05 -2.76 -3.66
N GLY A 46 0.36 -3.96 -4.14
CA GLY A 46 0.97 -4.18 -5.45
C GLY A 46 -0.02 -4.08 -6.62
N CYS A 47 -1.27 -4.55 -6.48
CA CYS A 47 -2.23 -4.52 -7.59
C CYS A 47 -2.59 -3.09 -8.05
N PRO A 48 -2.90 -2.13 -7.16
CA PRO A 48 -3.11 -0.74 -7.56
C PRO A 48 -1.85 -0.10 -8.17
N ALA A 49 -0.67 -0.43 -7.64
CA ALA A 49 0.60 0.08 -8.16
C ALA A 49 0.88 -0.45 -9.58
N LEU A 50 0.62 -1.73 -9.83
CA LEU A 50 0.73 -2.36 -11.15
C LEU A 50 -0.24 -1.74 -12.15
N ASP A 51 -1.48 -1.49 -11.74
CA ASP A 51 -2.47 -0.84 -12.59
C ASP A 51 -2.05 0.60 -12.95
N ALA A 52 -1.55 1.36 -11.97
CA ALA A 52 -1.05 2.71 -12.19
C ALA A 52 0.21 2.74 -13.08
N ALA A 53 1.13 1.78 -12.89
CA ALA A 53 2.31 1.64 -13.73
C ALA A 53 1.94 1.28 -15.17
N ALA A 54 0.97 0.38 -15.35
CA ALA A 54 0.46 0.00 -16.66
C ALA A 54 -0.30 1.14 -17.35
N ALA A 55 -0.94 2.03 -16.59
CA ALA A 55 -1.59 3.24 -17.11
C ALA A 55 -0.59 4.34 -17.57
N GLY A 56 0.71 4.13 -17.41
CA GLY A 56 1.73 5.15 -17.70
C GLY A 56 1.86 6.21 -16.62
N GLY A 57 1.37 5.93 -15.41
CA GLY A 57 1.53 6.80 -14.24
C GLY A 57 2.97 6.77 -13.73
N SER A 58 3.81 7.68 -14.21
CA SER A 58 5.22 7.86 -13.79
C SER A 58 5.40 8.36 -12.34
N THR A 59 4.36 8.37 -11.50
CA THR A 59 4.57 8.48 -10.06
C THR A 59 5.27 7.22 -9.61
N LEU A 60 6.59 7.34 -9.40
CA LEU A 60 7.45 6.36 -8.78
C LEU A 60 6.66 5.65 -7.67
N ASN A 61 6.19 4.44 -7.96
CA ASN A 61 5.54 3.55 -7.00
C ASN A 61 6.59 3.01 -6.01
N GLN A 62 7.61 3.80 -5.68
CA GLN A 62 8.72 3.47 -4.82
C GLN A 62 8.24 3.11 -3.42
N ALA A 63 7.14 3.71 -2.96
CA ALA A 63 6.47 3.30 -1.73
C ALA A 63 5.90 1.87 -1.82
N ALA A 64 5.25 1.52 -2.94
CA ALA A 64 4.73 0.18 -3.17
C ALA A 64 5.87 -0.84 -3.34
N VAL A 65 6.91 -0.50 -4.12
CA VAL A 65 8.13 -1.32 -4.26
C VAL A 65 8.75 -1.58 -2.90
N LYS A 66 8.95 -0.56 -2.06
CA LYS A 66 9.54 -0.71 -0.73
C LYS A 66 8.67 -1.57 0.19
N ALA A 67 7.35 -1.44 0.11
CA ALA A 67 6.44 -2.28 0.88
C ALA A 67 6.47 -3.74 0.41
N LEU A 68 6.54 -3.99 -0.89
CA LEU A 68 6.68 -5.31 -1.49
C LEU A 68 8.04 -5.95 -1.15
N GLU A 69 9.13 -5.19 -1.22
CA GLU A 69 10.46 -5.62 -0.77
C GLU A 69 10.44 -5.99 0.71
N ALA A 70 9.83 -5.17 1.56
CA ALA A 70 9.70 -5.49 2.98
C ALA A 70 8.88 -6.78 3.21
N ALA A 71 7.78 -6.96 2.48
CA ALA A 71 6.98 -8.18 2.57
C ALA A 71 7.75 -9.43 2.14
N ARG A 72 8.50 -9.37 1.03
CA ARG A 72 9.40 -10.44 0.58
C ARG A 72 10.48 -10.73 1.62
N ASP A 73 11.17 -9.69 2.08
CA ASP A 73 12.33 -9.81 2.98
C ASP A 73 11.91 -10.25 4.39
N SER A 74 10.62 -10.16 4.73
CA SER A 74 10.08 -10.68 5.99
C SER A 74 10.17 -12.21 6.10
N GLY A 75 10.27 -12.93 4.97
CA GLY A 75 10.31 -14.39 4.92
C GLY A 75 9.02 -15.08 5.36
N GLN A 76 7.92 -14.33 5.52
CA GLN A 76 6.63 -14.84 5.99
C GLN A 76 5.68 -15.23 4.83
N LEU A 77 6.08 -14.96 3.59
CA LEU A 77 5.28 -15.27 2.41
C LEU A 77 5.50 -16.71 1.98
N ASP A 78 4.41 -17.37 1.61
CA ASP A 78 4.48 -18.65 0.92
C ASP A 78 5.21 -18.53 -0.44
N PRO A 79 5.68 -19.64 -1.03
CA PRO A 79 6.47 -19.63 -2.26
C PRO A 79 5.75 -19.00 -3.46
N GLU A 80 4.42 -19.10 -3.52
CA GLU A 80 3.62 -18.56 -4.62
C GLU A 80 3.42 -17.04 -4.52
N PRO A 81 2.96 -16.47 -3.37
CA PRO A 81 2.96 -15.02 -3.16
C PRO A 81 4.33 -14.38 -3.33
N THR A 82 5.40 -15.07 -2.92
CA THR A 82 6.78 -14.58 -3.10
C THR A 82 7.11 -14.37 -4.58
N LYS A 83 6.78 -15.34 -5.45
CA LYS A 83 6.98 -15.21 -6.91
C LYS A 83 6.20 -14.06 -7.50
N TRP A 84 4.97 -13.85 -7.00
CA TRP A 84 4.14 -12.72 -7.42
C TRP A 84 4.75 -11.39 -7.00
N VAL A 85 5.21 -11.28 -5.75
CA VAL A 85 5.86 -10.07 -5.23
C VAL A 85 7.13 -9.74 -6.02
N ASP A 86 7.97 -10.73 -6.33
CA ASP A 86 9.18 -10.52 -7.13
C ASP A 86 8.86 -10.06 -8.56
N ALA A 87 7.84 -10.66 -9.19
CA ALA A 87 7.38 -10.22 -10.50
C ALA A 87 6.85 -8.78 -10.45
N ALA A 88 6.09 -8.43 -9.42
CA ALA A 88 5.52 -7.10 -9.25
C ALA A 88 6.62 -6.04 -9.05
N ILE A 89 7.60 -6.32 -8.19
CA ILE A 89 8.76 -5.44 -7.98
C ILE A 89 9.51 -5.22 -9.29
N ASN A 90 9.76 -6.28 -10.08
CA ASN A 90 10.46 -6.16 -11.35
C ASN A 90 9.71 -5.25 -12.33
N VAL A 91 8.39 -5.40 -12.43
CA VAL A 91 7.55 -4.55 -13.29
C VAL A 91 7.57 -3.09 -12.82
N LEU A 92 7.42 -2.86 -11.51
CA LEU A 92 7.37 -1.51 -10.94
C LEU A 92 8.71 -0.77 -10.98
N ASN A 93 9.83 -1.51 -10.97
CA ASN A 93 11.18 -0.95 -11.11
C ASN A 93 11.66 -0.88 -12.55
N SER A 94 11.01 -1.57 -13.50
CA SER A 94 11.41 -1.55 -14.90
C SER A 94 11.00 -0.23 -15.54
N PRO A 95 11.95 0.54 -16.11
CA PRO A 95 11.63 1.76 -16.86
C PRO A 95 10.89 1.46 -18.17
N ASP A 96 11.00 0.21 -18.66
CA ASP A 96 10.27 -0.31 -19.82
C ASP A 96 9.20 -1.31 -19.35
N SER A 97 8.00 -0.80 -19.08
CA SER A 97 6.81 -1.62 -18.81
C SER A 97 6.38 -2.48 -20.00
N GLY A 98 6.98 -2.28 -21.18
CA GLY A 98 6.75 -3.06 -22.38
C GLY A 98 7.53 -4.38 -22.48
N ASN A 99 8.50 -4.64 -21.59
CA ASN A 99 9.38 -5.80 -21.66
C ASN A 99 9.09 -6.85 -20.57
N ILE A 100 7.82 -6.96 -20.19
CA ILE A 100 7.32 -7.96 -19.25
C ILE A 100 6.98 -9.22 -20.04
N SER A 101 7.51 -10.38 -19.64
CA SER A 101 7.16 -11.64 -20.30
C SER A 101 5.65 -11.91 -20.17
N ALA A 102 5.05 -12.56 -21.18
CA ALA A 102 3.63 -12.90 -21.15
C ALA A 102 3.25 -13.76 -19.92
N GLU A 103 4.17 -14.62 -19.49
CA GLU A 103 4.02 -15.46 -18.30
C GLU A 103 4.00 -14.62 -17.01
N ALA A 104 4.92 -13.67 -16.86
CA ALA A 104 4.94 -12.77 -15.70
C ALA A 104 3.70 -11.88 -15.67
N LYS A 105 3.26 -11.40 -16.84
CA LYS A 105 2.04 -10.60 -16.96
C LYS A 105 0.81 -11.39 -16.55
N LYS A 106 0.68 -12.63 -17.02
CA LYS A 106 -0.41 -13.54 -16.64
C LYS A 106 -0.40 -13.81 -15.14
N LEU A 107 0.77 -14.10 -14.57
CA LEU A 107 0.93 -14.32 -13.13
C LEU A 107 0.49 -13.11 -12.30
N LEU A 108 0.81 -11.90 -12.75
CA LEU A 108 0.41 -10.66 -12.07
C LEU A 108 -1.11 -10.42 -12.15
N ILE A 109 -1.70 -10.61 -13.33
CA ILE A 109 -3.14 -10.45 -13.57
C ILE A 109 -3.94 -11.48 -12.76
N ASP A 110 -3.57 -12.75 -12.84
CA ASP A 110 -4.26 -13.84 -12.16
C ASP A 110 -4.17 -13.66 -10.64
N GLY A 111 -2.98 -13.38 -10.10
CA GLY A 111 -2.80 -13.14 -8.66
C GLY A 111 -3.59 -11.93 -8.14
N CYS A 112 -3.72 -10.87 -8.93
CA CYS A 112 -4.61 -9.76 -8.55
C CYS A 112 -6.08 -10.17 -8.59
N ALA A 113 -6.52 -10.88 -9.63
CA ALA A 113 -7.90 -11.30 -9.79
C ALA A 113 -8.37 -12.26 -8.69
N GLU A 114 -7.53 -13.21 -8.29
CA GLU A 114 -7.81 -14.17 -7.21
C GLU A 114 -8.01 -13.48 -5.85
N HIS A 115 -7.38 -12.33 -5.64
CA HIS A 115 -7.54 -11.48 -4.45
C HIS A 115 -8.57 -10.35 -4.63
N GLY A 116 -9.38 -10.38 -5.70
CA GLY A 116 -10.48 -9.43 -5.92
C GLY A 116 -10.07 -8.10 -6.57
N TYR A 117 -8.87 -8.00 -7.11
CA TYR A 117 -8.35 -6.82 -7.82
C TYR A 117 -8.32 -7.06 -9.33
N THR A 118 -9.26 -6.46 -10.07
CA THR A 118 -9.21 -6.49 -11.54
C THR A 118 -8.33 -5.36 -12.07
N LEU A 119 -7.20 -5.71 -12.69
CA LEU A 119 -6.34 -4.74 -13.36
C LEU A 119 -7.01 -4.25 -14.65
N GLN A 120 -7.17 -2.94 -14.79
CA GLN A 120 -7.83 -2.31 -15.94
C GLN A 120 -6.84 -1.95 -17.04
N ASN A 121 -5.58 -1.69 -16.67
CA ASN A 121 -4.56 -1.15 -17.56
C ASN A 121 -3.52 -2.20 -17.97
N LEU A 122 -3.36 -3.27 -17.19
CA LEU A 122 -2.48 -4.39 -17.50
C LEU A 122 -3.28 -5.53 -18.17
N LYS A 123 -3.16 -5.67 -19.51
CA LYS A 123 -3.89 -6.68 -20.32
C LYS A 123 -2.95 -7.46 -21.23
#